data_AF-A0A170ZKG1-F1
#
_entry.id   AF-A0A170ZKG1-F1
#
_cell.length_a   1.000
_cell.length_b   1.000
_cell.length_c   1.000
_cell.angle_alpha   90.00
_cell.angle_beta   90.00
_cell.angle_gamma   90.00
#
_symmetry.space_group_name_H-M   'P 1'
#
loop_
_entity.id
_entity.type
_entity.pdbx_description
1 polymer ?
#
loop_
_entity_poly.entity_id
_entity_poly.type
_entity_poly.pdbx_seq_one_letter_code
_entity_poly.pdbx_strand_id
1 'polypeptide(L)'
;ETYKILEELGKVFDENKYKNQPRKLFLDAYTSINNTIKYYSKHATPFNFGLLSMQRDWNATQVEKVLTEWTTALPKGNRTIWVTGNHDQSRIGTKMGEAMIDAVNMLLFMAPGNTVTYYGEEIGMVDTILNAGQLIDSRDPERTPM
;
A
#
# COMPACT_ATOMS: atom_id res chain seq x y z
N GLU A 1 7.76 -18.48 -11.53
CA GLU A 1 6.48 -18.88 -12.14
C GLU A 1 5.48 -17.73 -12.09
N THR A 2 5.16 -17.20 -10.91
CA THR A 2 4.22 -16.08 -10.71
C THR A 2 4.51 -14.81 -11.53
N TYR A 3 5.78 -14.38 -11.63
CA TYR A 3 6.14 -13.20 -12.45
C TYR A 3 5.74 -13.34 -13.93
N LYS A 4 5.88 -14.55 -14.51
CA LYS A 4 5.56 -14.81 -15.93
C LYS A 4 4.05 -14.76 -16.18
N ILE A 5 3.26 -15.27 -15.23
CA ILE A 5 1.79 -15.24 -15.33
C ILE A 5 1.29 -13.80 -15.43
N LEU A 6 1.91 -12.85 -14.72
CA LEU A 6 1.52 -11.44 -14.78
C LEU A 6 1.84 -10.79 -16.12
N GLU A 7 2.94 -11.19 -16.76
CA GLU A 7 3.23 -10.76 -18.13
C GLU A 7 2.18 -11.30 -19.11
N GLU A 8 1.77 -12.56 -18.96
CA GLU A 8 0.71 -13.18 -19.78
C GLU A 8 -0.64 -12.50 -19.58
N LEU A 9 -1.04 -12.23 -18.34
CA LEU A 9 -2.25 -11.45 -18.03
C LEU A 9 -2.17 -10.04 -18.62
N GLY A 10 -1.00 -9.40 -18.56
CA GLY A 10 -0.77 -8.09 -19.17
C GLY A 10 -1.00 -8.09 -20.68
N LYS A 11 -0.60 -9.15 -21.40
CA LYS A 11 -0.82 -9.25 -22.85
C LYS A 11 -2.29 -9.22 -23.23
N VAL A 12 -3.19 -9.70 -22.36
CA VAL A 12 -4.64 -9.60 -22.59
C VAL A 12 -5.07 -8.15 -22.73
N PHE A 13 -4.45 -7.21 -22.01
CA PHE A 13 -4.77 -5.79 -22.10
C PHE A 13 -4.29 -5.13 -23.39
N ASP A 14 -3.35 -5.76 -24.11
CA ASP A 14 -2.88 -5.30 -25.42
C ASP A 14 -3.77 -5.80 -26.58
N GLU A 15 -4.76 -6.65 -26.31
CA GLU A 15 -5.72 -7.10 -27.33
C GLU A 15 -6.53 -5.92 -27.91
N ASN A 16 -6.77 -5.93 -29.23
CA ASN A 16 -7.47 -4.85 -29.94
C ASN A 16 -8.81 -4.44 -29.31
N LYS A 17 -9.53 -5.39 -28.70
CA LYS A 17 -10.83 -5.14 -28.04
C LYS A 17 -10.72 -4.20 -26.83
N TYR A 18 -9.53 -4.03 -26.25
CA TYR A 18 -9.27 -3.13 -25.12
C TYR A 18 -8.42 -1.91 -25.48
N LYS A 19 -8.08 -1.70 -26.75
CA LYS A 19 -7.15 -0.65 -27.22
C LYS A 19 -7.48 0.77 -26.73
N ASN A 20 -8.77 1.06 -26.50
CA ASN A 20 -9.25 2.39 -26.08
C ASN A 20 -9.57 2.47 -24.57
N GLN A 21 -9.19 1.46 -23.79
CA GLN A 21 -9.46 1.39 -22.36
C GLN A 21 -8.16 1.04 -21.63
N PRO A 22 -7.44 2.05 -21.07
CA PRO A 22 -6.25 1.79 -20.28
C PRO A 22 -6.61 0.87 -19.11
N ARG A 23 -5.80 -0.17 -18.91
CA ARG A 23 -5.99 -1.15 -17.84
C ARG A 23 -4.69 -1.34 -17.09
N LYS A 24 -4.80 -1.63 -15.80
CA LYS A 24 -3.67 -1.84 -14.91
C LYS A 24 -3.99 -3.00 -13.97
N LEU A 25 -2.97 -3.79 -13.65
CA LEU A 25 -2.98 -4.79 -12.58
C LEU A 25 -2.30 -4.16 -11.37
N PHE A 26 -2.99 -4.16 -10.24
CA PHE A 26 -2.40 -3.89 -8.94
C PHE A 26 -2.20 -5.21 -8.19
N LEU A 27 -1.07 -5.33 -7.49
CA LEU A 27 -0.63 -6.60 -6.92
C LEU A 27 -0.32 -6.44 -5.44
N ASP A 28 -0.96 -7.27 -4.62
CA ASP A 28 -0.61 -7.47 -3.22
C ASP A 28 0.46 -8.56 -3.13
N ALA A 29 1.67 -8.17 -2.71
CA ALA A 29 2.78 -9.09 -2.52
C ALA A 29 3.57 -8.72 -1.27
N TYR A 30 3.31 -9.43 -0.16
CA TYR A 30 4.07 -9.32 1.08
C TYR A 30 5.41 -10.05 0.94
N THR A 31 6.41 -9.37 0.40
CA THR A 31 7.77 -9.90 0.17
C THR A 31 8.81 -8.79 0.25
N SER A 32 10.10 -9.15 0.23
CA SER A 32 11.21 -8.20 0.16
C SER A 32 11.16 -7.29 -1.06
N ILE A 33 11.72 -6.08 -0.95
CA ILE A 33 11.83 -5.09 -2.05
C ILE A 33 12.39 -5.75 -3.32
N ASN A 34 13.46 -6.54 -3.20
CA ASN A 34 14.11 -7.22 -4.32
C ASN A 34 13.19 -8.18 -5.08
N ASN A 35 12.20 -8.76 -4.42
CA ASN A 35 11.18 -9.57 -5.08
C ASN A 35 10.03 -8.71 -5.57
N THR A 36 9.62 -7.69 -4.82
CA THR A 36 8.53 -6.79 -5.22
C THR A 36 8.85 -6.07 -6.52
N ILE A 37 10.08 -5.56 -6.69
CA ILE A 37 10.46 -4.84 -7.92
C ILE A 37 10.37 -5.71 -9.19
N LYS A 38 10.46 -7.04 -9.06
CA LYS A 38 10.32 -7.98 -10.18
C LYS A 38 8.88 -8.12 -10.68
N TYR A 39 7.89 -7.66 -9.90
CA TYR A 39 6.48 -7.65 -10.31
C TYR A 39 6.11 -6.45 -11.20
N TYR A 40 6.98 -5.44 -11.31
CA TYR A 40 6.73 -4.32 -12.21
C TYR A 40 6.78 -4.76 -13.66
N SER A 41 5.75 -4.38 -14.41
CA SER A 41 5.69 -4.53 -15.86
C SER A 41 4.93 -3.35 -16.48
N LYS A 42 4.81 -3.35 -17.81
CA LYS A 42 3.98 -2.37 -18.53
C LYS A 42 2.59 -2.22 -17.89
N HIS A 43 1.96 -3.35 -17.58
CA HIS A 43 0.58 -3.40 -17.10
C HIS A 43 0.45 -3.65 -15.61
N ALA A 44 1.50 -4.07 -14.92
CA ALA A 44 1.43 -4.43 -13.50
C ALA A 44 2.26 -3.51 -12.61
N THR A 45 1.69 -3.15 -11.46
CA THR A 45 2.36 -2.37 -10.41
C THR A 45 1.97 -2.93 -9.05
N PRO A 46 2.93 -3.42 -8.25
CA PRO A 46 2.65 -3.86 -6.90
C PRO A 46 2.42 -2.69 -5.95
N PHE A 47 1.62 -2.94 -4.91
CA PHE A 47 1.54 -2.04 -3.76
C PHE A 47 2.86 -2.02 -2.99
N ASN A 48 3.17 -0.85 -2.44
CA ASN A 48 4.33 -0.66 -1.58
C ASN A 48 3.90 -0.66 -0.11
N PHE A 49 4.20 -1.77 0.56
CA PHE A 49 3.93 -1.95 1.99
C PHE A 49 5.10 -1.50 2.89
N GLY A 50 6.06 -0.72 2.37
CA GLY A 50 7.18 -0.19 3.15
C GLY A 50 6.73 0.76 4.27
N LEU A 51 5.71 1.59 4.03
CA LEU A 51 5.14 2.49 5.03
C LEU A 51 4.03 1.84 5.87
N LEU A 52 3.55 0.65 5.46
CA LEU A 52 2.51 -0.08 6.17
C LEU A 52 2.97 -0.52 7.57
N SER A 53 4.28 -0.75 7.74
CA SER A 53 4.93 -1.16 8.99
C SER A 53 5.30 -0.01 9.92
N MET A 54 4.92 1.24 9.59
CA MET A 54 5.16 2.38 10.46
C MET A 54 4.55 2.17 11.86
N GLN A 55 5.33 2.56 12.88
CA GLN A 55 4.97 2.48 14.29
C GLN A 55 5.39 3.76 15.01
N ARG A 56 4.76 4.06 16.15
CA ARG A 56 4.98 5.30 16.92
C ARG A 56 6.43 5.56 17.32
N ASP A 57 7.25 4.53 17.43
CA ASP A 57 8.68 4.64 17.78
C ASP A 57 9.58 4.97 16.58
N TRP A 58 9.03 5.07 15.36
CA TRP A 58 9.77 5.50 14.19
C TRP A 58 10.12 6.97 14.25
N ASN A 59 11.36 7.29 13.91
CA ASN A 59 11.81 8.67 13.68
C ASN A 59 11.84 9.03 12.18
N ALA A 60 12.08 10.30 11.88
CA ALA A 60 12.11 10.81 10.51
C ALA A 60 13.15 10.12 9.62
N THR A 61 14.31 9.74 10.16
CA THR A 61 15.36 9.04 9.42
C THR A 61 14.92 7.64 8.97
N GLN A 62 14.11 6.94 9.77
CA GLN A 62 13.55 5.64 9.37
C GLN A 62 12.56 5.80 8.21
N VAL A 63 11.71 6.82 8.27
CA VAL A 63 10.77 7.13 7.19
C VAL A 63 11.52 7.51 5.90
N GLU A 64 12.50 8.41 5.99
CA GLU A 64 13.35 8.82 4.86
C GLU A 64 14.06 7.61 4.23
N LYS A 65 14.60 6.71 5.07
CA LYS A 65 15.26 5.49 4.59
C LYS A 65 14.31 4.63 3.76
N VAL A 66 13.08 4.40 4.24
CA VAL A 66 12.08 3.62 3.48
C VAL A 66 11.73 4.31 2.16
N LEU A 67 11.51 5.63 2.17
CA LEU A 67 11.23 6.39 0.95
C LEU A 67 12.37 6.26 -0.06
N THR A 68 13.61 6.42 0.41
CA THR A 68 14.82 6.40 -0.43
C THR A 68 15.10 5.01 -0.99
N GLU A 69 15.04 3.97 -0.16
CA GLU A 69 15.28 2.58 -0.57
C GLU A 69 14.30 2.14 -1.66
N TRP A 70 13.01 2.42 -1.48
CA TRP A 70 12.00 2.06 -2.48
C TRP A 70 12.16 2.85 -3.76
N THR A 71 12.27 4.18 -3.69
CA THR A 71 12.36 5.02 -4.89
C THR A 71 13.64 4.75 -5.69
N THR A 72 14.74 4.41 -5.03
CA THR A 72 16.00 4.05 -5.69
C THR A 72 15.94 2.65 -6.32
N ALA A 73 15.21 1.71 -5.72
CA ALA A 73 15.08 0.35 -6.23
C ALA A 73 14.10 0.23 -7.42
N LEU A 74 13.26 1.24 -7.67
CA LEU A 74 12.25 1.18 -8.73
C LEU A 74 12.89 0.98 -10.12
N PRO A 75 12.33 0.07 -10.94
CA PRO A 75 12.73 -0.02 -12.34
C PRO A 75 12.46 1.30 -13.08
N LYS A 76 13.40 1.71 -13.94
CA LYS A 76 13.37 3.00 -14.65
C LYS A 76 12.00 3.28 -15.28
N GLY A 77 11.46 4.47 -15.02
CA GLY A 77 10.18 4.95 -15.58
C GLY A 77 8.93 4.45 -14.86
N ASN A 78 9.06 3.62 -13.81
CA ASN A 78 7.93 3.20 -12.99
C ASN A 78 7.67 4.15 -11.82
N ARG A 79 6.46 4.07 -11.28
CA ARG A 79 6.04 4.78 -10.07
C ARG A 79 5.58 3.77 -9.02
N THR A 80 5.86 4.05 -7.76
CA THR A 80 5.39 3.25 -6.63
C THR A 80 3.96 3.63 -6.24
N ILE A 81 3.32 2.79 -5.41
CA ILE A 81 2.00 3.04 -4.82
C ILE A 81 2.15 2.94 -3.31
N TRP A 82 2.19 4.07 -2.63
CA TRP A 82 2.34 4.12 -1.18
C TRP A 82 1.05 3.74 -0.48
N VAL A 83 1.17 2.94 0.58
CA VAL A 83 0.06 2.45 1.41
C VAL A 83 0.46 2.53 2.88
N THR A 84 -0.42 3.07 3.72
CA THR A 84 -0.24 3.18 5.19
C THR A 84 -1.20 2.30 5.99
N GLY A 85 -2.29 1.85 5.35
CA GLY A 85 -3.32 1.02 5.95
C GLY A 85 -4.04 0.16 4.91
N ASN A 86 -4.65 -0.91 5.39
CA ASN A 86 -5.57 -1.77 4.64
C ASN A 86 -6.40 -2.60 5.64
N HIS A 87 -7.16 -3.57 5.15
CA HIS A 87 -8.03 -4.43 5.95
C HIS A 87 -7.30 -5.57 6.69
N ASP A 88 -5.96 -5.61 6.63
CA ASP A 88 -5.15 -6.65 7.25
C ASP A 88 -4.18 -6.10 8.30
N GLN A 89 -4.17 -4.79 8.50
CA GLN A 89 -3.24 -4.11 9.38
C GLN A 89 -3.98 -3.05 10.20
N SER A 90 -3.61 -2.96 11.47
CA SER A 90 -4.03 -1.89 12.37
C SER A 90 -3.96 -0.53 11.70
N ARG A 91 -5.03 0.27 11.88
CA ARG A 91 -5.18 1.61 11.33
C ARG A 91 -4.02 2.50 11.74
N ILE A 92 -3.63 3.39 10.84
CA ILE A 92 -2.42 4.22 11.03
C ILE A 92 -2.53 5.14 12.26
N GLY A 93 -3.73 5.65 12.56
CA GLY A 93 -4.00 6.43 13.77
C GLY A 93 -3.82 5.62 15.06
N THR A 94 -4.07 4.32 15.05
CA THR A 94 -3.76 3.42 16.18
C THR A 94 -2.26 3.19 16.30
N LYS A 95 -1.57 2.89 15.19
CA LYS A 95 -0.12 2.58 15.18
C LYS A 95 0.76 3.78 15.56
N MET A 96 0.44 4.96 15.04
CA MET A 96 1.24 6.18 15.20
C MET A 96 0.70 7.13 16.28
N GLY A 97 -0.56 6.95 16.69
CA GLY A 97 -1.31 7.88 17.52
C GLY A 97 -2.10 8.89 16.68
N GLU A 98 -3.27 9.29 17.19
CA GLU A 98 -4.19 10.19 16.48
C GLU A 98 -3.57 11.53 16.07
N ALA A 99 -2.68 12.09 16.91
CA ALA A 99 -1.98 13.33 16.61
C ALA A 99 -1.07 13.28 15.37
N MET A 100 -0.76 12.07 14.86
CA MET A 100 0.08 11.87 13.68
C MET A 100 -0.72 11.69 12.39
N ILE A 101 -2.05 11.55 12.44
CA ILE A 101 -2.89 11.23 11.28
C ILE A 101 -2.67 12.23 10.14
N ASP A 102 -2.78 13.53 10.42
CA ASP A 102 -2.57 14.57 9.41
C ASP A 102 -1.16 14.54 8.83
N ALA A 103 -0.15 14.35 9.68
CA ALA A 103 1.25 14.30 9.26
C ALA A 103 1.53 13.11 8.33
N VAL A 104 0.96 11.94 8.64
CA VAL A 104 1.12 10.76 7.79
C VAL A 104 0.36 10.90 6.48
N ASN A 105 -0.85 11.45 6.50
CA ASN A 105 -1.60 11.73 5.27
C ASN A 105 -0.87 12.76 4.39
N MET A 106 -0.35 13.84 4.97
CA MET A 106 0.48 14.82 4.24
C MET A 106 1.71 14.16 3.62
N LEU A 107 2.44 13.35 4.38
CA LEU A 107 3.58 12.58 3.86
C LEU A 107 3.17 11.73 2.66
N LEU A 108 2.06 11.01 2.77
CA LEU A 108 1.57 10.11 1.73
C LEU A 108 1.21 10.86 0.44
N PHE A 109 0.60 12.05 0.53
CA PHE A 109 0.28 12.88 -0.64
C PHE A 109 1.49 13.62 -1.24
N MET A 110 2.53 13.88 -0.45
CA MET A 110 3.75 14.55 -0.92
C MET A 110 4.81 13.57 -1.44
N ALA A 111 4.75 12.29 -1.05
CA ALA A 111 5.70 11.29 -1.48
C ALA A 111 5.63 11.06 -3.01
N PRO A 112 6.77 10.87 -3.69
CA PRO A 112 6.78 10.66 -5.14
C PRO A 112 6.15 9.30 -5.48
N GLY A 113 5.13 9.31 -6.34
CA GLY A 113 4.46 8.10 -6.79
C GLY A 113 2.95 8.30 -6.89
N ASN A 114 2.23 7.22 -6.64
CA ASN A 114 0.80 7.24 -6.41
C ASN A 114 0.52 6.89 -4.94
N THR A 115 -0.68 7.20 -4.50
CA THR A 115 -1.13 7.02 -3.13
C THR A 115 -2.44 6.26 -3.15
N VAL A 116 -2.59 5.31 -2.23
CA VAL A 116 -3.86 4.65 -1.95
C VAL A 116 -4.21 4.84 -0.49
N THR A 117 -5.47 5.23 -0.27
CA THR A 117 -6.05 5.50 1.04
C THR A 117 -7.06 4.40 1.35
N TYR A 118 -6.94 3.79 2.52
CA TYR A 118 -7.94 2.88 3.07
C TYR A 118 -9.05 3.68 3.75
N TYR A 119 -10.31 3.24 3.60
CA TYR A 119 -11.45 4.01 4.10
C TYR A 119 -11.31 4.32 5.60
N GLY A 120 -11.65 5.55 5.95
CA GLY A 120 -11.51 6.07 7.30
C GLY A 120 -10.15 6.72 7.57
N GLU A 121 -9.10 6.45 6.79
CA GLU A 121 -7.82 7.18 6.94
C GLU A 121 -8.00 8.68 6.66
N GLU A 122 -8.91 9.05 5.76
CA GLU A 122 -9.22 10.42 5.39
C GLU A 122 -10.01 11.21 6.46
N ILE A 123 -10.66 10.50 7.39
CA ILE A 123 -11.35 11.10 8.55
C ILE A 123 -10.71 10.73 9.90
N GLY A 124 -9.56 10.05 9.86
CA GLY A 124 -8.81 9.70 11.06
C GLY A 124 -9.41 8.58 11.92
N MET A 125 -10.13 7.63 11.32
CA MET A 125 -10.58 6.43 12.04
C MET A 125 -9.40 5.66 12.63
N VAL A 126 -9.61 5.14 13.84
CA VAL A 126 -8.70 4.25 14.57
C VAL A 126 -9.36 2.88 14.77
N ASP A 127 -8.55 1.89 15.15
CA ASP A 127 -9.02 0.54 15.44
C ASP A 127 -10.09 0.57 16.54
N THR A 128 -11.18 -0.15 16.33
CA THR A 128 -12.24 -0.26 17.33
C THR A 128 -11.87 -1.28 18.39
N ILE A 129 -12.09 -0.95 19.67
CA ILE A 129 -11.99 -1.92 20.76
C ILE A 129 -13.21 -2.84 20.72
N LEU A 130 -12.98 -4.10 20.35
CA LEU A 130 -14.02 -5.13 20.27
C LEU A 130 -13.95 -6.05 21.50
N ASN A 131 -15.12 -6.39 22.07
CA ASN A 131 -15.19 -7.40 23.11
C ASN A 131 -15.02 -8.80 22.52
N ALA A 132 -14.64 -9.79 23.34
CA ALA A 132 -14.40 -11.16 22.88
C ALA A 132 -15.57 -11.80 22.12
N GLY A 133 -16.82 -11.42 22.42
CA GLY A 133 -18.00 -11.90 21.69
C GLY A 133 -18.23 -11.23 20.32
N GLN A 134 -17.53 -10.15 20.02
CA GLN A 134 -17.60 -9.41 18.77
C GLN A 134 -16.39 -9.68 17.86
N LEU A 135 -15.27 -10.12 18.44
CA LEU A 135 -14.03 -10.43 17.72
C LEU A 135 -14.11 -11.82 17.09
N ILE A 136 -14.18 -11.89 15.76
CA ILE A 136 -14.20 -13.13 14.97
C ILE A 136 -12.84 -13.36 14.31
N ASP A 137 -12.26 -12.31 13.75
CA ASP A 137 -10.93 -12.25 13.17
C ASP A 137 -10.09 -11.23 13.96
N SER A 138 -8.80 -11.52 14.17
CA SER A 138 -7.89 -10.56 14.82
C SER A 138 -7.80 -9.21 14.09
N ARG A 139 -8.22 -9.18 12.82
CA ARG A 139 -8.25 -8.00 11.94
C ARG A 139 -9.59 -7.26 11.92
N ASP A 140 -10.56 -7.67 12.73
CA ASP A 140 -11.85 -6.98 12.81
C ASP A 140 -11.76 -5.52 13.30
N PRO A 141 -10.85 -5.14 14.22
CA PRO A 141 -10.73 -3.76 14.67
C PRO A 141 -10.52 -2.74 13.55
N GLU A 142 -9.77 -3.08 12.50
CA GLU A 142 -9.54 -2.22 11.33
C GLU A 142 -10.66 -2.31 10.27
N ARG A 143 -11.63 -3.23 10.42
CA ARG A 143 -12.73 -3.49 9.47
C ARG A 143 -14.10 -2.95 9.91
N THR A 144 -14.16 -2.22 11.01
CA THR A 144 -15.43 -1.70 11.53
C THR A 144 -16.05 -0.65 10.61
N PRO A 145 -17.40 -0.57 10.51
CA PRO A 145 -18.08 0.39 9.65
C PRO A 145 -17.59 1.84 9.80
N MET A 146 -17.61 2.57 8.68
CA MET A 146 -17.45 4.04 8.62
C MET A 146 -18.59 4.75 9.34
#